data_AF-A0A7W9LTH8-F1
#
_entry.id   AF-A0A7W9LTH8-F1
#
_cell.length_a   1.000
_cell.length_b   1.000
_cell.length_c   1.000
_cell.angle_alpha   90.00
_cell.angle_beta   90.00
_cell.angle_gamma   90.00
#
_symmetry.space_group_name_H-M   'P 1'
#
loop_
_entity.id
_entity.type
_entity.pdbx_description
1 polymer ?
#
loop_
_entity_poly.entity_id
_entity_poly.type
_entity_poly.pdbx_seq_one_letter_code
_entity_poly.pdbx_strand_id
1 'polypeptide(L)'
;MGRLRELAEPFVAPGPSGVAIRTRLKHLTPADEKVLRLVGAHLGSLASRDLKRRCRDGLDHDGEAWAARKRDLTPLCSSRWAGAVTKASHDQWALARRCQFAHIQNLQAAVRTIRYRLSLPVGAKGGKGAPGGYRSRREWHAKSRRLHLLQDRLEREQADREAGIVHVVRGGKRLARTRHHLPAAQLTKDQWRQRWEAERWFLQADGESGKRFGNETIRVSPDGEVSIRLPAPLKEWANAPHGRYVLACRVAFPVVVENGPYAGRPGGVGAVVEGQDDGLVRCAIRPRVILGGVDDRAAVGDPAGDSGGRSSAAPFLVAGEAPGGVPLDQEDRGDEGQQDEGNEDAEAVPGRQGCSRPPRAGRPR
;
A
#
# COMPACT_ATOMS: atom_id res chain seq x y z
N MET A 1 25.80 32.55 21.74
CA MET A 1 24.99 32.79 20.52
C MET A 1 25.09 31.56 19.64
N GLY A 2 23.99 30.80 19.46
CA GLY A 2 24.01 29.55 18.70
C GLY A 2 24.04 29.79 17.20
N ARG A 3 24.99 29.17 16.49
CA ARG A 3 25.07 29.16 15.02
C ARG A 3 23.76 28.58 14.45
N LEU A 4 22.98 29.42 13.76
CA LEU A 4 21.87 28.97 12.94
C LEU A 4 22.44 28.20 11.74
N ARG A 5 21.88 27.03 11.43
CA ARG A 5 22.25 26.27 10.22
C ARG A 5 21.88 27.07 8.99
N GLU A 6 22.83 27.17 8.06
CA GLU A 6 22.62 27.75 6.74
C GLU A 6 21.67 26.83 5.95
N LEU A 7 20.57 27.39 5.45
CA LEU A 7 19.63 26.67 4.61
C LEU A 7 20.13 26.75 3.17
N ALA A 8 20.35 25.60 2.54
CA ALA A 8 20.73 25.53 1.12
C ALA A 8 19.66 26.18 0.23
N GLU A 9 20.09 26.71 -0.93
CA GLU A 9 19.19 27.37 -1.87
C GLU A 9 18.02 26.47 -2.29
N PRO A 10 16.78 27.01 -2.39
CA PRO A 10 15.65 26.26 -2.90
C PRO A 10 15.92 25.78 -4.33
N PHE A 11 16.00 24.47 -4.53
CA PHE A 11 16.08 23.87 -5.86
C PHE A 11 14.75 23.16 -6.19
N VAL A 12 14.42 23.13 -7.48
CA VAL A 12 13.29 22.35 -7.97
C VAL A 12 13.76 20.90 -8.09
N ALA A 13 13.33 20.05 -7.15
CA ALA A 13 13.52 18.61 -7.30
C ALA A 13 12.79 18.14 -8.57
N PRO A 14 13.46 17.38 -9.46
CA PRO A 14 12.81 16.83 -10.64
C PRO A 14 11.60 16.01 -10.23
N GLY A 15 10.54 16.11 -11.04
CA GLY A 15 9.32 15.35 -10.85
C GLY A 15 9.60 13.85 -10.94
N PRO A 16 8.81 13.03 -10.26
CA PRO A 16 9.10 11.61 -10.19
C PRO A 16 8.88 10.85 -11.55
N SER A 17 9.89 10.11 -12.04
CA SER A 17 9.85 9.25 -13.26
C SER A 17 9.93 7.72 -13.04
N GLY A 18 8.80 7.02 -13.00
CA GLY A 18 8.72 5.62 -12.60
C GLY A 18 7.62 4.93 -13.37
N VAL A 19 7.97 3.90 -14.15
CA VAL A 19 7.01 3.17 -14.98
C VAL A 19 6.47 1.98 -14.18
N ALA A 20 5.21 2.06 -13.75
CA ALA A 20 4.52 0.94 -13.16
C ALA A 20 4.04 -0.04 -14.25
N ILE A 21 4.82 -1.08 -14.51
CA ILE A 21 4.43 -2.18 -15.41
C ILE A 21 3.64 -3.25 -14.67
N ARG A 22 2.73 -3.92 -15.37
CA ARG A 22 1.88 -4.98 -14.80
C ARG A 22 1.79 -6.13 -15.78
N THR A 23 1.78 -7.34 -15.22
CA THR A 23 1.46 -8.55 -15.97
C THR A 23 0.52 -9.44 -15.15
N ARG A 24 -0.03 -10.46 -15.79
CA ARG A 24 -0.95 -11.41 -15.15
C ARG A 24 -0.25 -12.75 -14.98
N LEU A 25 -0.45 -13.37 -13.83
CA LEU A 25 -0.12 -14.78 -13.64
C LEU A 25 -1.13 -15.61 -14.46
N LYS A 26 -0.66 -16.25 -15.53
CA LYS A 26 -1.46 -17.14 -16.38
C LYS A 26 -1.03 -18.58 -16.15
N HIS A 27 -1.89 -19.56 -16.43
CA HIS A 27 -1.56 -20.98 -16.33
C HIS A 27 -1.06 -21.41 -14.93
N LEU A 28 -1.67 -20.87 -13.87
CA LEU A 28 -1.41 -21.32 -12.51
C LEU A 28 -1.91 -22.76 -12.34
N THR A 29 -1.11 -23.59 -11.68
CA THR A 29 -1.57 -24.91 -11.26
C THR A 29 -2.53 -24.78 -10.07
N PRO A 30 -3.36 -25.80 -9.79
CA PRO A 30 -4.17 -25.82 -8.58
C PRO A 30 -3.35 -25.68 -7.28
N ALA A 31 -2.11 -26.19 -7.27
CA ALA A 31 -1.17 -26.02 -6.16
C ALA A 31 -0.73 -24.56 -6.01
N ASP A 32 -0.39 -23.89 -7.12
CA ASP A 32 0.01 -22.48 -7.10
C ASP A 32 -1.12 -21.59 -6.57
N GLU A 33 -2.35 -21.80 -7.06
CA GLU A 33 -3.50 -21.08 -6.54
C GLU A 33 -3.68 -21.30 -5.04
N LYS A 34 -3.56 -22.54 -4.57
CA LYS A 34 -3.67 -22.86 -3.15
C LYS A 34 -2.64 -22.11 -2.32
N VAL A 35 -1.38 -22.11 -2.73
CA VAL A 35 -0.30 -21.41 -2.02
C VAL A 35 -0.54 -19.89 -2.04
N LEU A 36 -0.90 -19.30 -3.18
CA LEU A 36 -1.20 -17.87 -3.28
C LEU A 36 -2.37 -17.46 -2.37
N ARG A 37 -3.42 -18.29 -2.27
CA ARG A 37 -4.54 -18.06 -1.35
C ARG A 37 -4.10 -18.15 0.11
N LEU A 38 -3.31 -19.16 0.47
CA LEU A 38 -2.80 -19.33 1.84
C LEU A 38 -1.91 -18.16 2.27
N VAL A 39 -0.95 -17.78 1.42
CA VAL A 39 -0.03 -16.66 1.70
C VAL A 39 -0.82 -15.35 1.76
N GLY A 40 -1.68 -15.10 0.77
CA GLY A 40 -2.51 -13.90 0.70
C GLY A 40 -3.41 -13.74 1.92
N ALA A 41 -4.05 -14.82 2.37
CA ALA A 41 -4.90 -14.84 3.56
C ALA A 41 -4.11 -14.61 4.85
N HIS A 42 -2.98 -15.32 5.02
CA HIS A 42 -2.13 -15.20 6.21
C HIS A 42 -1.59 -13.77 6.38
N LEU A 43 -0.96 -13.25 5.33
CA LEU A 43 -0.43 -11.88 5.34
C LEU A 43 -1.55 -10.83 5.41
N GLY A 44 -2.70 -11.08 4.77
CA GLY A 44 -3.87 -10.20 4.86
C GLY A 44 -4.43 -10.08 6.28
N SER A 45 -4.44 -11.18 7.02
CA SER A 45 -4.80 -11.21 8.45
C SER A 45 -3.80 -10.42 9.30
N LEU A 46 -2.50 -10.59 9.05
CA LEU A 46 -1.45 -9.80 9.70
C LEU A 46 -1.60 -8.29 9.42
N ALA A 47 -1.80 -7.92 8.16
CA ALA A 47 -2.02 -6.53 7.75
C ALA A 47 -3.28 -5.92 8.38
N SER A 48 -4.36 -6.70 8.51
CA SER A 48 -5.57 -6.22 9.19
C SER A 48 -5.36 -5.97 10.69
N ARG A 49 -4.59 -6.84 11.36
CA ARG A 49 -4.24 -6.66 12.78
C ARG A 49 -3.30 -5.48 12.99
N ASP A 50 -2.29 -5.35 12.14
CA ASP A 50 -1.34 -4.25 12.20
C ASP A 50 -2.01 -2.90 11.91
N LEU A 51 -2.86 -2.81 10.87
CA LEU A 51 -3.63 -1.60 10.59
C LEU A 51 -4.50 -1.18 11.78
N LYS A 52 -5.15 -2.13 12.46
CA LYS A 52 -5.93 -1.84 13.67
C LYS A 52 -5.06 -1.20 14.75
N ARG A 53 -3.83 -1.69 14.94
CA ARG A 53 -2.87 -1.11 15.88
C ARG A 53 -2.40 0.26 15.41
N ARG A 54 -2.00 0.41 14.14
CA ARG A 54 -1.62 1.70 13.56
C ARG A 54 -2.71 2.76 13.72
N CYS A 55 -3.98 2.40 13.54
CA CYS A 55 -5.09 3.34 13.77
C CYS A 55 -5.23 3.75 15.24
N ARG A 56 -4.92 2.86 16.20
CA ARG A 56 -4.92 3.20 17.63
C ARG A 56 -3.78 4.13 18.01
N ASP A 57 -2.63 4.00 17.35
CA ASP A 57 -1.48 4.89 17.57
C ASP A 57 -1.79 6.35 17.20
N GLY A 58 -2.88 6.62 16.46
CA GLY A 58 -3.35 7.99 16.20
C GLY A 58 -2.27 8.90 15.61
N LEU A 59 -2.14 10.09 16.20
CA LEU A 59 -1.10 11.09 15.88
C LEU A 59 0.25 10.79 16.56
N ASP A 60 0.27 9.99 17.63
CA ASP A 60 1.44 9.69 18.44
C ASP A 60 2.37 8.65 17.81
N HIS A 61 2.20 8.38 16.51
CA HIS A 61 2.98 7.38 15.82
C HIS A 61 4.37 7.89 15.47
N ASP A 62 5.38 7.24 16.04
CA ASP A 62 6.79 7.54 15.82
C ASP A 62 7.58 6.31 15.31
N GLY A 63 8.91 6.48 15.22
CA GLY A 63 9.83 5.44 14.79
C GLY A 63 9.91 4.25 15.76
N GLU A 64 9.76 4.47 17.07
CA GLU A 64 9.79 3.41 18.07
C GLU A 64 8.54 2.53 17.98
N ALA A 65 7.36 3.15 17.88
CA ALA A 65 6.10 2.46 17.64
C ALA A 65 6.16 1.66 16.32
N TRP A 66 6.74 2.24 15.26
CA TRP A 66 6.97 1.51 14.01
C TRP A 66 7.83 0.27 14.23
N ALA A 67 8.98 0.43 14.89
CA ALA A 67 9.92 -0.65 15.15
C ALA A 67 9.29 -1.76 16.00
N ALA A 68 8.50 -1.40 17.03
CA ALA A 68 7.76 -2.34 17.86
C ALA A 68 6.75 -3.17 17.03
N ARG A 69 5.92 -2.52 16.20
CA ARG A 69 4.98 -3.24 15.32
C ARG A 69 5.70 -4.20 14.38
N LYS A 70 6.81 -3.76 13.78
CA LYS A 70 7.61 -4.61 12.88
C LYS A 70 8.23 -5.80 13.62
N ARG A 71 8.76 -5.60 14.83
CA ARG A 71 9.31 -6.67 15.67
C ARG A 71 8.26 -7.73 15.98
N ASP A 72 7.04 -7.33 16.35
CA ASP A 72 5.97 -8.28 16.70
C ASP A 72 5.48 -9.11 15.50
N LEU A 73 5.53 -8.55 14.28
CA LEU A 73 5.17 -9.26 13.06
C LEU A 73 6.26 -10.20 12.55
N THR A 74 7.52 -9.89 12.83
CA THR A 74 8.68 -10.59 12.26
C THR A 74 8.67 -12.11 12.50
N PRO A 75 8.34 -12.64 13.70
CA PRO A 75 8.21 -14.08 13.93
C PRO A 75 7.11 -14.75 13.10
N LEU A 76 6.08 -14.00 12.70
CA LEU A 76 4.88 -14.53 12.05
C LEU A 76 5.01 -14.59 10.51
N CYS A 77 5.84 -13.73 9.93
CA CYS A 77 5.98 -13.64 8.48
C CYS A 77 7.39 -13.38 7.95
N SER A 78 8.43 -13.24 8.78
CA SER A 78 9.78 -12.71 8.47
C SER A 78 9.89 -11.19 8.47
N SER A 79 11.11 -10.69 8.64
CA SER A 79 11.40 -9.25 8.76
C SER A 79 11.03 -8.43 7.51
N ARG A 80 11.16 -9.00 6.31
CA ARG A 80 10.82 -8.31 5.06
C ARG A 80 9.32 -8.18 4.85
N TRP A 81 8.58 -9.27 5.05
CA TRP A 81 7.12 -9.24 5.05
C TRP A 81 6.57 -8.33 6.15
N ALA A 82 7.16 -8.36 7.36
CA ALA A 82 6.78 -7.44 8.43
C ALA A 82 7.00 -5.98 8.02
N GLY A 83 8.12 -5.67 7.38
CA GLY A 83 8.39 -4.35 6.79
C GLY A 83 7.31 -3.92 5.80
N ALA A 84 7.03 -4.75 4.80
CA ALA A 84 6.01 -4.46 3.78
C ALA A 84 4.62 -4.26 4.39
N VAL A 85 4.23 -5.09 5.37
CA VAL A 85 2.95 -4.95 6.09
C VAL A 85 2.87 -3.64 6.87
N THR A 86 3.88 -3.35 7.71
CA THR A 86 3.88 -2.10 8.51
C THR A 86 3.85 -0.85 7.64
N LYS A 87 4.57 -0.86 6.52
CA LYS A 87 4.55 0.22 5.54
C LYS A 87 3.19 0.38 4.89
N ALA A 88 2.60 -0.71 4.39
CA ALA A 88 1.28 -0.67 3.78
C ALA A 88 0.19 -0.15 4.75
N SER A 89 0.21 -0.60 6.01
CA SER A 89 -0.72 -0.12 7.04
C SER A 89 -0.52 1.38 7.33
N HIS A 90 0.72 1.84 7.42
CA HIS A 90 1.01 3.26 7.61
C HIS A 90 0.56 4.11 6.41
N ASP A 91 0.89 3.68 5.19
CA ASP A 91 0.44 4.32 3.94
C ASP A 91 -1.09 4.40 3.87
N GLN A 92 -1.78 3.34 4.29
CA GLN A 92 -3.23 3.28 4.32
C GLN A 92 -3.84 4.26 5.34
N TRP A 93 -3.24 4.39 6.53
CA TRP A 93 -3.62 5.41 7.51
C TRP A 93 -3.39 6.82 6.97
N ALA A 94 -2.24 7.08 6.35
CA ALA A 94 -1.91 8.38 5.77
C ALA A 94 -2.84 8.75 4.60
N LEU A 95 -3.19 7.77 3.76
CA LEU A 95 -4.20 7.96 2.71
C LEU A 95 -5.56 8.31 3.31
N ALA A 96 -5.98 7.61 4.38
CA ALA A 96 -7.24 7.90 5.05
C ALA A 96 -7.28 9.33 5.61
N ARG A 97 -6.18 9.83 6.19
CA ARG A 97 -6.05 11.23 6.64
C ARG A 97 -6.22 12.24 5.51
N ARG A 98 -5.64 11.97 4.33
CA ARG A 98 -5.80 12.83 3.15
C ARG A 98 -7.25 12.81 2.63
N CYS A 99 -7.86 11.62 2.56
CA CYS A 99 -9.25 11.48 2.16
C CYS A 99 -10.21 12.17 3.14
N GLN A 100 -9.97 12.07 4.45
CA GLN A 100 -10.75 12.75 5.49
C GLN A 100 -10.67 14.28 5.31
N PHE A 101 -9.49 14.83 5.06
CA PHE A 101 -9.32 16.26 4.80
C PHE A 101 -10.13 16.71 3.57
N ALA A 102 -10.01 16.00 2.45
CA ALA A 102 -10.80 16.28 1.25
C ALA A 102 -12.32 16.15 1.53
N HIS A 103 -12.73 15.20 2.36
CA HIS A 103 -14.13 15.04 2.76
C HIS A 103 -14.64 16.24 3.55
N ILE A 104 -13.87 16.73 4.53
CA ILE A 104 -14.19 17.93 5.31
C ILE A 104 -14.34 19.14 4.39
N GLN A 105 -13.42 19.35 3.44
CA GLN A 105 -13.53 20.45 2.47
C GLN A 105 -14.82 20.36 1.64
N ASN A 106 -15.17 19.16 1.18
CA ASN A 106 -16.42 18.93 0.45
C ASN A 106 -17.66 19.21 1.31
N LEU A 107 -17.65 18.81 2.59
CA LEU A 107 -18.74 19.10 3.54
C LEU A 107 -18.86 20.61 3.78
N GLN A 108 -17.76 21.31 4.00
CA GLN A 108 -17.74 22.76 4.17
C GLN A 108 -18.27 23.49 2.94
N ALA A 109 -17.86 23.08 1.74
CA ALA A 109 -18.38 23.64 0.49
C ALA A 109 -19.90 23.43 0.36
N ALA A 110 -20.38 22.21 0.62
CA ALA A 110 -21.81 21.91 0.59
C ALA A 110 -22.61 22.72 1.62
N VAL A 111 -22.12 22.85 2.86
CA VAL A 111 -22.73 23.67 3.91
C VAL A 111 -22.81 25.14 3.48
N ARG A 112 -21.73 25.70 2.93
CA ARG A 112 -21.70 27.09 2.43
C ARG A 112 -22.74 27.29 1.31
N THR A 113 -22.77 26.40 0.33
CA THR A 113 -23.73 26.49 -0.79
C THR A 113 -25.17 26.42 -0.31
N ILE A 114 -25.50 25.49 0.60
CA ILE A 114 -26.88 25.37 1.10
C ILE A 114 -27.26 26.57 1.96
N ARG A 115 -26.37 27.03 2.86
CA ARG A 115 -26.62 28.25 3.66
C ARG A 115 -26.92 29.46 2.78
N TYR A 116 -26.08 29.68 1.77
CA TYR A 116 -26.26 30.78 0.82
C TYR A 116 -27.59 30.69 0.07
N ARG A 117 -27.97 29.51 -0.44
CA ARG A 117 -29.25 29.37 -1.16
C ARG A 117 -30.47 29.46 -0.25
N LEU A 118 -30.35 29.08 1.03
CA LEU A 118 -31.43 29.23 2.02
C LEU A 118 -31.65 30.69 2.44
N SER A 119 -30.61 31.54 2.40
CA SER A 119 -30.73 32.97 2.71
C SER A 119 -31.37 33.80 1.59
N LEU A 120 -31.48 33.24 0.38
CA LEU A 120 -32.16 33.89 -0.74
C LEU A 120 -33.68 33.61 -0.71
N PRO A 121 -34.51 34.53 -1.22
CA PRO A 121 -35.94 34.29 -1.38
C PRO A 121 -36.21 33.03 -2.22
N VAL A 122 -37.28 32.30 -1.87
CA VAL A 122 -37.72 31.13 -2.64
C VAL A 122 -38.05 31.58 -4.07
N GLY A 123 -37.52 30.86 -5.06
CA GLY A 123 -37.68 31.17 -6.48
C GLY A 123 -36.76 32.27 -7.00
N ALA A 124 -35.93 32.90 -6.16
CA ALA A 124 -34.97 33.92 -6.61
C ALA A 124 -34.01 33.32 -7.65
N LYS A 125 -33.92 33.95 -8.81
CA LYS A 125 -33.00 33.52 -9.88
C LYS A 125 -31.55 33.76 -9.44
N GLY A 126 -30.68 32.83 -9.80
CA GLY A 126 -29.24 33.01 -9.67
C GLY A 126 -28.70 34.01 -10.68
N GLY A 127 -27.46 34.45 -10.50
CA GLY A 127 -26.80 35.38 -11.40
C GLY A 127 -25.28 35.17 -11.39
N LYS A 128 -24.61 35.52 -12.50
CA LYS A 128 -23.14 35.53 -12.64
C LYS A 128 -22.44 34.29 -12.03
N GLY A 129 -22.93 33.09 -12.35
CA GLY A 129 -22.35 31.82 -11.87
C GLY A 129 -22.72 31.42 -10.44
N ALA A 130 -23.44 32.25 -9.68
CA ALA A 130 -23.95 31.92 -8.36
C ALA A 130 -25.36 31.31 -8.43
N PRO A 131 -25.64 30.23 -7.67
CA PRO A 131 -26.96 29.61 -7.67
C PRO A 131 -28.01 30.53 -7.00
N GLY A 132 -29.23 30.50 -7.51
CA GLY A 132 -30.36 31.22 -6.89
C GLY A 132 -30.94 30.51 -5.66
N GLY A 133 -32.01 31.08 -5.12
CA GLY A 133 -32.80 30.45 -4.06
C GLY A 133 -33.40 29.11 -4.50
N TYR A 134 -33.87 28.32 -3.55
CA TYR A 134 -34.57 27.06 -3.88
C TYR A 134 -35.90 27.31 -4.58
N ARG A 135 -36.33 26.38 -5.43
CA ARG A 135 -37.47 26.59 -6.34
C ARG A 135 -38.81 26.66 -5.62
N SER A 136 -38.93 25.99 -4.47
CA SER A 136 -40.17 25.90 -3.70
C SER A 136 -39.92 25.89 -2.20
N ARG A 137 -40.95 26.21 -1.40
CA ARG A 137 -40.91 26.08 0.06
C ARG A 137 -40.62 24.63 0.49
N ARG A 138 -41.20 23.64 -0.19
CA ARG A 138 -40.96 22.22 0.11
C ARG A 138 -39.48 21.86 -0.05
N GLU A 139 -38.86 22.28 -1.15
CA GLU A 139 -37.43 22.07 -1.39
C GLU A 139 -36.58 22.83 -0.35
N TRP A 140 -36.94 24.09 -0.06
CA TRP A 140 -36.28 24.89 0.96
C TRP A 140 -36.29 24.18 2.33
N HIS A 141 -37.45 23.68 2.79
CA HIS A 141 -37.55 22.94 4.05
C HIS A 141 -36.72 21.65 4.05
N ALA A 142 -36.73 20.89 2.94
CA ALA A 142 -35.91 19.70 2.81
C ALA A 142 -34.41 20.01 2.87
N LYS A 143 -33.98 21.10 2.23
CA LYS A 143 -32.58 21.55 2.21
C LYS A 143 -32.15 22.17 3.54
N SER A 144 -33.06 22.83 4.27
CA SER A 144 -32.85 23.27 5.65
C SER A 144 -32.59 22.11 6.61
N ARG A 145 -33.37 21.01 6.53
CA ARG A 145 -33.06 19.79 7.30
C ARG A 145 -31.73 19.15 6.88
N ARG A 146 -31.46 19.10 5.57
CA ARG A 146 -30.18 18.60 5.06
C ARG A 146 -29.00 19.43 5.56
N LEU A 147 -29.17 20.75 5.73
CA LEU A 147 -28.11 21.62 6.24
C LEU A 147 -27.67 21.19 7.64
N HIS A 148 -28.61 20.98 8.57
CA HIS A 148 -28.29 20.50 9.92
C HIS A 148 -27.53 19.15 9.86
N LEU A 149 -28.02 18.19 9.09
CA LEU A 149 -27.33 16.90 8.93
C LEU A 149 -25.91 17.02 8.37
N LEU A 150 -25.65 18.01 7.51
CA LEU A 150 -24.31 18.25 6.98
C LEU A 150 -23.41 18.96 7.99
N GLN A 151 -23.96 19.84 8.82
CA GLN A 151 -23.25 20.48 9.93
C GLN A 151 -22.83 19.44 10.97
N ASP A 152 -23.74 18.58 11.43
CA ASP A 152 -23.43 17.51 12.39
C ASP A 152 -22.38 16.51 11.85
N ARG A 153 -22.36 16.30 10.53
CA ARG A 153 -21.33 15.47 9.89
C ARG A 153 -20.00 16.19 9.82
N LEU A 154 -20.01 17.47 9.47
CA LEU A 154 -18.80 18.29 9.41
C LEU A 154 -18.13 18.36 10.78
N GLU A 155 -18.91 18.64 11.83
CA GLU A 155 -18.42 18.70 13.21
C GLU A 155 -17.77 17.37 13.63
N ARG A 156 -18.45 16.24 13.39
CA ARG A 156 -17.88 14.92 13.70
C ARG A 156 -16.57 14.63 12.95
N GLU A 157 -16.53 14.91 11.65
CA GLU A 157 -15.31 14.65 10.85
C GLU A 157 -14.16 15.59 11.26
N GLN A 158 -14.46 16.82 11.70
CA GLN A 158 -13.48 17.74 12.27
C GLN A 158 -12.95 17.23 13.61
N ALA A 159 -13.82 16.82 14.52
CA ALA A 159 -13.44 16.23 15.80
C ALA A 159 -12.58 14.96 15.62
N ASP A 160 -13.00 14.04 14.73
CA ASP A 160 -12.21 12.85 14.38
C ASP A 160 -10.84 13.26 13.80
N ARG A 161 -10.79 14.31 12.98
CA ARG A 161 -9.53 14.78 12.38
C ARG A 161 -8.59 15.33 13.44
N GLU A 162 -9.08 16.11 14.39
CA GLU A 162 -8.33 16.68 15.51
C GLU A 162 -7.82 15.57 16.43
N ALA A 163 -8.66 14.60 16.75
CA ALA A 163 -8.30 13.44 17.58
C ALA A 163 -7.41 12.40 16.86
N GLY A 164 -7.07 12.60 15.58
CA GLY A 164 -6.26 11.64 14.82
C GLY A 164 -6.97 10.34 14.45
N ILE A 165 -8.29 10.29 14.60
CA ILE A 165 -9.11 9.11 14.34
C ILE A 165 -9.36 8.99 12.83
N VAL A 166 -9.13 7.79 12.29
CA VAL A 166 -9.46 7.45 10.91
C VAL A 166 -10.28 6.17 10.83
N HIS A 167 -11.29 6.20 9.98
CA HIS A 167 -12.18 5.04 9.75
C HIS A 167 -11.77 4.32 8.46
N VAL A 168 -11.08 3.18 8.63
CA VAL A 168 -10.56 2.41 7.51
C VAL A 168 -11.20 1.03 7.42
N VAL A 169 -11.67 0.68 6.22
CA VAL A 169 -12.25 -0.63 5.94
C VAL A 169 -11.35 -1.36 4.93
N ARG A 170 -10.48 -2.23 5.41
CA ARG A 170 -9.79 -3.22 4.56
C ARG A 170 -10.82 -4.05 3.81
N GLY A 171 -10.61 -4.30 2.51
CA GLY A 171 -11.58 -4.98 1.64
C GLY A 171 -12.69 -4.06 1.09
N GLY A 172 -12.66 -2.77 1.43
CA GLY A 172 -13.51 -1.76 0.80
C GLY A 172 -14.84 -1.52 1.51
N LYS A 173 -15.18 -0.23 1.67
CA LYS A 173 -16.45 0.21 2.29
C LYS A 173 -17.68 -0.28 1.53
N ARG A 174 -17.62 -0.35 0.19
CA ARG A 174 -18.73 -0.81 -0.65
C ARG A 174 -19.09 -2.26 -0.32
N LEU A 175 -18.10 -3.15 -0.32
CA LEU A 175 -18.31 -4.57 -0.06
C LEU A 175 -18.80 -4.83 1.38
N ALA A 176 -18.29 -4.06 2.35
CA ALA A 176 -18.79 -4.09 3.72
C ALA A 176 -20.29 -3.73 3.80
N ARG A 177 -20.72 -2.67 3.11
CA ARG A 177 -22.14 -2.26 3.07
C ARG A 177 -23.03 -3.26 2.34
N THR A 178 -22.54 -3.83 1.24
CA THR A 178 -23.26 -4.86 0.46
C THR A 178 -23.67 -6.05 1.34
N ARG A 179 -22.95 -6.34 2.43
CA ARG A 179 -23.30 -7.41 3.38
C ARG A 179 -24.72 -7.31 3.94
N HIS A 180 -25.24 -6.09 4.07
CA HIS A 180 -26.58 -5.82 4.61
C HIS A 180 -27.66 -5.82 3.51
N HIS A 181 -27.27 -5.88 2.24
CA HIS A 181 -28.14 -5.77 1.07
C HIS A 181 -27.81 -6.86 0.03
N LEU A 182 -27.55 -8.08 0.49
CA LEU A 182 -27.15 -9.20 -0.36
C LEU A 182 -28.19 -9.54 -1.45
N PRO A 183 -29.51 -9.57 -1.18
CA PRO A 183 -30.51 -9.84 -2.22
C PRO A 183 -30.48 -8.80 -3.35
N ALA A 184 -30.41 -7.51 -3.00
CA ALA A 184 -30.32 -6.42 -3.98
C ALA A 184 -29.02 -6.47 -4.80
N ALA A 185 -27.95 -7.04 -4.24
CA ALA A 185 -26.68 -7.25 -4.93
C ALA A 185 -26.59 -8.59 -5.68
N GLN A 186 -27.63 -9.42 -5.64
CA GLN A 186 -27.67 -10.76 -6.23
C GLN A 186 -26.49 -11.63 -5.77
N LEU A 187 -26.17 -11.58 -4.46
CA LEU A 187 -25.08 -12.36 -3.88
C LEU A 187 -25.58 -13.27 -2.75
N THR A 188 -25.04 -14.47 -2.70
CA THR A 188 -25.16 -15.30 -1.49
C THR A 188 -24.17 -14.82 -0.42
N LYS A 189 -24.41 -15.22 0.83
CA LYS A 189 -23.49 -14.94 1.95
C LYS A 189 -22.09 -15.50 1.70
N ASP A 190 -21.98 -16.68 1.10
CA ASP A 190 -20.70 -17.35 0.87
C ASP A 190 -19.93 -16.72 -0.29
N GLN A 191 -20.62 -16.37 -1.38
CA GLN A 191 -20.02 -15.58 -2.47
C GLN A 191 -19.51 -14.23 -1.98
N TRP A 192 -20.28 -13.55 -1.11
CA TRP A 192 -19.83 -12.32 -0.47
C TRP A 192 -18.60 -12.56 0.40
N ARG A 193 -18.59 -13.62 1.22
CA ARG A 193 -17.47 -13.94 2.11
C ARG A 193 -16.18 -14.20 1.33
N GLN A 194 -16.25 -15.00 0.27
CA GLN A 194 -15.11 -15.27 -0.60
C GLN A 194 -14.53 -13.99 -1.20
N ARG A 195 -15.39 -13.10 -1.72
CA ARG A 195 -14.95 -11.79 -2.22
C ARG A 195 -14.35 -10.93 -1.12
N TRP A 196 -14.96 -10.93 0.06
CA TRP A 196 -14.52 -10.13 1.20
C TRP A 196 -13.14 -10.55 1.72
N GLU A 197 -12.88 -11.85 1.74
CA GLU A 197 -11.56 -12.41 2.09
C GLU A 197 -10.54 -12.11 0.99
N ALA A 198 -10.90 -12.28 -0.29
CA ALA A 198 -10.01 -12.00 -1.41
C ALA A 198 -9.55 -10.53 -1.48
N GLU A 199 -10.47 -9.57 -1.31
CA GLU A 199 -10.16 -8.14 -1.22
C GLU A 199 -9.31 -7.77 0.02
N ARG A 200 -9.20 -8.70 0.97
CA ARG A 200 -8.40 -8.57 2.18
C ARG A 200 -7.05 -9.28 2.11
N TRP A 201 -6.79 -10.01 1.03
CA TRP A 201 -5.48 -10.59 0.83
C TRP A 201 -4.40 -9.51 0.72
N PHE A 202 -3.20 -9.91 1.09
CA PHE A 202 -2.01 -9.09 1.00
C PHE A 202 -0.88 -9.95 0.44
N LEU A 203 -0.31 -9.53 -0.69
CA LEU A 203 0.86 -10.16 -1.29
C LEU A 203 1.61 -9.09 -2.07
N GLN A 204 2.24 -8.18 -1.34
CA GLN A 204 3.02 -7.09 -1.89
C GLN A 204 4.33 -6.98 -1.12
N ALA A 205 5.41 -6.78 -1.86
CA ALA A 205 6.73 -6.49 -1.30
C ALA A 205 7.33 -5.31 -2.06
N ASP A 206 7.93 -4.37 -1.33
CA ASP A 206 8.71 -3.30 -1.93
C ASP A 206 10.01 -3.86 -2.50
N GLY A 207 10.53 -3.22 -3.54
CA GLY A 207 11.82 -3.58 -4.11
C GLY A 207 12.96 -3.18 -3.18
N GLU A 208 14.08 -3.86 -3.33
CA GLU A 208 15.28 -3.73 -2.53
C GLU A 208 16.48 -3.47 -3.45
N SER A 209 17.03 -2.26 -3.36
CA SER A 209 18.19 -1.84 -4.13
C SER A 209 19.40 -2.75 -3.88
N GLY A 210 20.11 -3.10 -4.95
CA GLY A 210 21.27 -3.98 -4.90
C GLY A 210 20.97 -5.46 -4.58
N LYS A 211 19.70 -5.89 -4.58
CA LYS A 211 19.33 -7.30 -4.36
C LYS A 211 19.07 -8.04 -5.67
N ARG A 212 19.28 -9.35 -5.63
CA ARG A 212 19.07 -10.22 -6.79
C ARG A 212 17.62 -10.11 -7.25
N PHE A 213 17.45 -9.78 -8.53
CA PHE A 213 16.14 -9.54 -9.15
C PHE A 213 15.32 -8.43 -8.44
N GLY A 214 16.01 -7.50 -7.78
CA GLY A 214 15.43 -6.31 -7.14
C GLY A 214 14.58 -6.57 -5.91
N ASN A 215 14.46 -7.80 -5.40
CA ASN A 215 13.64 -8.10 -4.22
C ASN A 215 13.95 -9.50 -3.65
N GLU A 216 14.20 -9.61 -2.35
CA GLU A 216 14.47 -10.90 -1.70
C GLU A 216 13.21 -11.71 -1.39
N THR A 217 12.06 -11.05 -1.30
CA THR A 217 10.78 -11.61 -0.88
C THR A 217 9.98 -12.16 -2.05
N ILE A 218 9.75 -11.36 -3.08
CA ILE A 218 9.10 -11.78 -4.33
C ILE A 218 10.08 -11.53 -5.47
N ARG A 219 10.64 -12.60 -6.03
CA ARG A 219 11.60 -12.49 -7.13
C ARG A 219 10.92 -12.78 -8.45
N VAL A 220 11.34 -12.05 -9.48
CA VAL A 220 11.06 -12.39 -10.88
C VAL A 220 12.38 -12.53 -11.63
N SER A 221 12.68 -13.73 -12.13
CA SER A 221 13.90 -13.96 -12.91
C SER A 221 13.80 -13.37 -14.33
N PRO A 222 14.93 -13.20 -15.04
CA PRO A 222 14.95 -12.85 -16.45
C PRO A 222 14.03 -13.71 -17.31
N ASP A 223 14.03 -15.02 -17.06
CA ASP A 223 13.21 -16.01 -17.78
C ASP A 223 11.73 -15.99 -17.37
N GLY A 224 11.32 -15.03 -16.53
CA GLY A 224 9.95 -14.92 -16.05
C GLY A 224 9.59 -15.89 -14.94
N GLU A 225 10.57 -16.50 -14.26
CA GLU A 225 10.29 -17.30 -13.05
C GLU A 225 9.83 -16.41 -11.91
N VAL A 226 8.72 -16.76 -11.26
CA VAL A 226 8.29 -16.05 -10.06
C VAL A 226 8.52 -16.93 -8.85
N SER A 227 9.29 -16.44 -7.87
CA SER A 227 9.51 -17.14 -6.61
C SER A 227 9.22 -16.29 -5.39
N ILE A 228 8.46 -16.85 -4.45
CA ILE A 228 7.96 -16.18 -3.25
C ILE A 228 8.61 -16.80 -2.03
N ARG A 229 9.20 -15.97 -1.16
CA ARG A 229 9.64 -16.41 0.17
C ARG A 229 8.41 -16.63 1.05
N LEU A 230 8.18 -17.87 1.47
CA LEU A 230 7.00 -18.20 2.27
C LEU A 230 7.14 -17.70 3.72
N PRO A 231 6.06 -17.18 4.33
CA PRO A 231 5.97 -16.96 5.77
C PRO A 231 6.29 -18.23 6.57
N ALA A 232 6.83 -18.10 7.78
CA ALA A 232 7.26 -19.24 8.60
C ALA A 232 6.17 -20.33 8.79
N PRO A 233 4.89 -19.99 9.06
CA PRO A 233 3.83 -20.99 9.19
C PRO A 233 3.50 -21.75 7.90
N LEU A 234 3.96 -21.28 6.74
CA LEU A 234 3.68 -21.87 5.44
C LEU A 234 4.92 -22.56 4.84
N LYS A 235 5.99 -22.74 5.61
CA LYS A 235 7.27 -23.31 5.12
C LYS A 235 7.11 -24.70 4.49
N GLU A 236 6.17 -25.50 4.98
CA GLU A 236 5.87 -26.85 4.45
C GLU A 236 5.42 -26.84 2.98
N TRP A 237 4.89 -25.72 2.49
CA TRP A 237 4.44 -25.58 1.12
C TRP A 237 5.59 -25.23 0.17
N ALA A 238 6.80 -24.97 0.66
CA ALA A 238 7.94 -24.60 -0.16
C ALA A 238 8.35 -25.75 -1.09
N ASN A 239 8.56 -25.44 -2.37
CA ASN A 239 9.04 -26.38 -3.39
C ASN A 239 10.47 -26.06 -3.86
N ALA A 240 11.13 -25.08 -3.24
CA ALA A 240 12.47 -24.63 -3.59
C ALA A 240 13.32 -24.29 -2.33
N PRO A 241 14.66 -24.26 -2.46
CA PRO A 241 15.57 -23.96 -1.36
C PRO A 241 15.26 -22.64 -0.65
N HIS A 242 15.75 -22.54 0.59
CA HIS A 242 15.53 -21.38 1.46
C HIS A 242 14.04 -21.06 1.66
N GLY A 243 13.18 -22.09 1.73
CA GLY A 243 11.75 -21.97 1.99
C GLY A 243 11.04 -21.02 1.02
N ARG A 244 11.34 -21.17 -0.28
CA ARG A 244 10.68 -20.44 -1.35
C ARG A 244 9.67 -21.34 -2.05
N TYR A 245 8.66 -20.71 -2.64
CA TYR A 245 7.74 -21.33 -3.56
C TYR A 245 7.93 -20.73 -4.94
N VAL A 246 8.29 -21.54 -5.92
CA VAL A 246 8.40 -21.19 -7.33
C VAL A 246 7.09 -21.54 -8.00
N LEU A 247 6.45 -20.55 -8.64
CA LEU A 247 5.22 -20.76 -9.40
C LEU A 247 5.54 -21.53 -10.68
N ALA A 248 4.65 -22.45 -11.09
CA ALA A 248 4.84 -23.19 -12.33
C ALA A 248 4.71 -22.29 -13.58
N CYS A 249 3.99 -21.17 -13.46
CA CYS A 249 3.81 -20.22 -14.54
C CYS A 249 5.05 -19.36 -14.80
N ARG A 250 5.24 -18.96 -16.06
CA ARG A 250 6.20 -17.91 -16.44
C ARG A 250 5.46 -16.59 -16.66
N VAL A 251 6.09 -15.49 -16.26
CA VAL A 251 5.57 -14.13 -16.50
C VAL A 251 6.43 -13.40 -17.51
N ALA A 252 5.78 -12.67 -18.41
CA ALA A 252 6.44 -11.72 -19.30
C ALA A 252 5.82 -10.35 -19.08
N PHE A 253 6.65 -9.32 -19.07
CA PHE A 253 6.20 -7.94 -19.03
C PHE A 253 6.26 -7.38 -20.45
N PRO A 254 5.12 -6.94 -21.01
CA PRO A 254 5.15 -6.23 -22.28
C PRO A 254 5.71 -4.83 -22.00
N VAL A 255 6.95 -4.58 -22.40
CA VAL A 255 7.51 -3.23 -22.46
C VAL A 255 7.73 -2.90 -23.93
N VAL A 256 7.00 -1.92 -24.45
CA VAL A 256 7.34 -1.28 -25.72
C VAL A 256 8.07 0.00 -25.33
N VAL A 257 9.39 0.01 -25.50
CA VAL A 257 10.17 1.24 -25.39
C VAL A 257 10.06 1.93 -26.75
N GLU A 258 9.22 2.96 -26.86
CA GLU A 258 9.03 3.69 -28.12
C GLU A 258 10.26 4.53 -28.50
N ASN A 259 11.11 4.92 -27.54
CA ASN A 259 12.32 5.71 -27.79
C ASN A 259 13.50 5.20 -26.94
N GLY A 260 14.56 4.76 -27.61
CA GLY A 260 15.77 4.17 -27.04
C GLY A 260 16.43 3.20 -28.04
N PRO A 261 17.66 2.72 -27.81
CA PRO A 261 18.40 1.86 -28.76
C PRO A 261 17.72 0.50 -29.06
N TYR A 262 16.57 0.21 -28.43
CA TYR A 262 15.79 -1.02 -28.58
C TYR A 262 14.36 -0.80 -29.13
N ALA A 263 14.08 0.38 -29.71
CA ALA A 263 12.79 0.67 -30.33
C ALA A 263 12.46 -0.35 -31.44
N GLY A 264 11.26 -0.95 -31.38
CA GLY A 264 10.70 -1.78 -32.46
C GLY A 264 10.99 -3.29 -32.42
N ARG A 265 11.57 -3.86 -31.34
CA ARG A 265 11.74 -5.33 -31.25
C ARG A 265 10.64 -6.00 -30.40
N PRO A 266 9.89 -6.99 -30.94
CA PRO A 266 9.06 -7.89 -30.13
C PRO A 266 9.99 -8.92 -29.47
N GLY A 267 10.71 -8.51 -28.43
CA GLY A 267 11.60 -9.37 -27.65
C GLY A 267 10.93 -9.82 -26.36
N GLY A 268 10.73 -11.12 -26.20
CA GLY A 268 10.56 -11.72 -24.88
C GLY A 268 11.73 -11.32 -23.98
N VAL A 269 11.45 -11.05 -22.71
CA VAL A 269 12.38 -10.48 -21.74
C VAL A 269 13.64 -11.35 -21.64
N GLY A 270 14.76 -10.88 -22.18
CA GLY A 270 16.06 -11.11 -21.59
C GLY A 270 16.25 -10.00 -20.57
N ALA A 271 16.10 -10.29 -19.27
CA ALA A 271 16.36 -9.26 -18.28
C ALA A 271 17.87 -9.01 -18.20
N VAL A 272 18.30 -7.99 -18.93
CA VAL A 272 19.40 -7.13 -18.53
C VAL A 272 18.76 -5.91 -17.92
N VAL A 273 18.78 -5.87 -16.58
CA VAL A 273 18.45 -4.66 -15.81
C VAL A 273 19.77 -3.97 -15.55
N GLU A 274 20.19 -3.12 -16.47
CA GLU A 274 21.09 -2.01 -16.16
C GLU A 274 20.22 -0.80 -15.84
N GLY A 275 20.44 -0.23 -14.65
CA GLY A 275 19.61 0.81 -14.06
C GLY A 275 20.01 2.21 -14.51
N GLN A 276 19.04 3.12 -14.48
CA GLN A 276 19.27 4.53 -14.15
C GLN A 276 17.97 5.16 -13.62
N ASP A 277 17.92 5.30 -12.30
CA ASP A 277 17.29 6.29 -11.40
C ASP A 277 15.88 6.90 -11.68
N ASP A 278 14.91 6.36 -10.91
CA ASP A 278 14.00 6.95 -9.89
C ASP A 278 12.99 8.11 -10.14
N GLY A 279 11.68 7.74 -10.09
CA GLY A 279 10.66 8.48 -9.29
C GLY A 279 9.15 8.15 -9.53
N LEU A 280 8.34 7.96 -8.48
CA LEU A 280 6.85 7.92 -8.43
C LEU A 280 5.92 8.33 -9.63
N VAL A 281 4.93 7.48 -9.94
CA VAL A 281 3.52 7.94 -10.03
C VAL A 281 2.61 6.98 -9.27
N ARG A 282 2.14 7.43 -8.11
CA ARG A 282 0.96 6.89 -7.44
C ARG A 282 -0.32 7.35 -8.16
N CYS A 283 -1.31 6.46 -8.11
CA CYS A 283 -2.76 6.67 -8.26
C CYS A 283 -3.37 6.47 -9.65
N ALA A 284 -4.05 5.33 -9.81
CA ALA A 284 -5.33 5.29 -10.51
C ALA A 284 -6.39 4.62 -9.62
N ILE A 285 -6.67 5.21 -8.45
CA ILE A 285 -8.08 5.47 -8.15
C ILE A 285 -8.38 6.68 -9.00
N ARG A 286 -9.28 6.59 -9.98
CA ARG A 286 -9.85 7.78 -10.61
C ARG A 286 -10.71 8.47 -9.55
N PRO A 287 -10.35 9.65 -9.00
CA PRO A 287 -11.40 10.55 -8.57
C PRO A 287 -11.98 11.11 -9.86
N ARG A 288 -13.26 10.82 -10.13
CA ARG A 288 -14.02 11.65 -11.04
C ARG A 288 -14.13 13.01 -10.36
N VAL A 289 -13.19 13.91 -10.64
CA VAL A 289 -13.39 15.34 -10.41
C VAL A 289 -14.46 15.73 -11.42
N ILE A 290 -15.71 15.78 -10.96
CA ILE A 290 -16.75 16.52 -11.65
C ILE A 290 -16.38 17.98 -11.43
N LEU A 291 -15.65 18.57 -12.37
CA LEU A 291 -15.62 20.01 -12.51
C LEU A 291 -17.04 20.44 -12.86
N GLY A 292 -17.66 21.18 -11.92
CA GLY A 292 -18.71 22.16 -12.21
C GLY A 292 -19.88 21.69 -13.07
N GLY A 293 -20.78 20.92 -12.48
CA GLY A 293 -22.13 20.72 -12.99
C GLY A 293 -23.01 20.22 -11.85
N VAL A 294 -23.56 21.14 -11.05
CA VAL A 294 -24.53 20.79 -10.00
C VAL A 294 -25.85 20.46 -10.70
N ASP A 295 -25.99 19.22 -11.15
CA ASP A 295 -27.30 18.68 -11.52
C ASP A 295 -28.11 18.43 -10.25
N ASP A 296 -28.94 19.42 -9.90
CA ASP A 296 -29.90 19.39 -8.80
C ASP A 296 -31.24 18.73 -9.20
N ARG A 297 -31.23 17.79 -10.16
CA ARG A 297 -32.42 17.04 -10.61
C ARG A 297 -32.24 15.53 -10.49
N ALA A 298 -32.92 14.94 -9.52
CA ALA A 298 -33.79 13.76 -9.66
C ALA A 298 -33.98 13.09 -8.28
N ALA A 299 -35.18 13.25 -7.72
CA ALA A 299 -35.72 12.38 -6.70
C ALA A 299 -37.23 12.27 -6.91
N VAL A 300 -37.65 11.66 -8.03
CA VAL A 300 -38.98 11.06 -8.23
C VAL A 300 -38.85 10.00 -9.34
N GLY A 301 -39.28 8.76 -9.08
CA GLY A 301 -39.64 7.77 -10.10
C GLY A 301 -38.80 6.47 -10.13
N ASP A 302 -39.41 5.36 -9.73
CA ASP A 302 -39.15 4.01 -10.25
C ASP A 302 -39.46 3.99 -11.78
N PRO A 303 -38.83 3.14 -12.62
CA PRO A 303 -39.21 1.73 -12.68
C PRO A 303 -38.10 0.72 -13.06
N ALA A 304 -38.52 -0.55 -13.06
CA ALA A 304 -37.88 -1.79 -13.50
C ALA A 304 -37.09 -1.74 -14.83
N GLY A 305 -36.14 -2.68 -15.00
CA GLY A 305 -35.69 -3.14 -16.31
C GLY A 305 -34.19 -3.42 -16.45
N ASP A 306 -33.86 -4.72 -16.37
CA ASP A 306 -32.76 -5.41 -17.07
C ASP A 306 -31.29 -5.12 -16.73
N SER A 307 -30.61 -6.13 -16.17
CA SER A 307 -29.15 -6.14 -15.98
C SER A 307 -28.58 -7.46 -16.51
N GLY A 308 -28.27 -7.46 -17.80
CA GLY A 308 -27.38 -8.42 -18.44
C GLY A 308 -25.99 -8.38 -17.81
N GLY A 309 -25.53 -9.54 -17.35
CA GLY A 309 -24.35 -9.69 -16.52
C GLY A 309 -22.99 -9.53 -17.21
N ARG A 310 -21.95 -9.51 -16.36
CA ARG A 310 -20.74 -10.35 -16.49
C ARG A 310 -19.95 -10.29 -15.17
N SER A 311 -19.99 -11.41 -14.47
CA SER A 311 -19.07 -11.78 -13.41
C SER A 311 -17.66 -11.90 -14.00
N SER A 312 -16.69 -11.21 -13.40
CA SER A 312 -15.27 -11.35 -13.71
C SER A 312 -14.52 -11.46 -12.39
N ALA A 313 -14.01 -12.67 -12.12
CA ALA A 313 -13.15 -12.97 -10.99
C ALA A 313 -11.85 -12.15 -11.13
N ALA A 314 -11.51 -11.38 -10.09
CA ALA A 314 -10.30 -10.56 -10.09
C ALA A 314 -9.04 -11.43 -9.93
N PRO A 315 -8.04 -11.32 -10.82
CA PRO A 315 -6.76 -12.00 -10.67
C PRO A 315 -5.84 -11.28 -9.67
N PHE A 316 -5.01 -12.06 -8.98
CA PHE A 316 -3.96 -11.58 -8.07
C PHE A 316 -2.95 -10.66 -8.79
N LEU A 317 -2.62 -9.54 -8.15
CA LEU A 317 -1.70 -8.50 -8.63
C LEU A 317 -0.40 -8.55 -7.81
N VAL A 318 0.75 -8.56 -8.49
CA VAL A 318 2.06 -8.31 -7.90
C VAL A 318 2.54 -6.95 -8.43
N ALA A 319 2.83 -6.02 -7.53
CA ALA A 319 3.41 -4.71 -7.85
C ALA A 319 4.62 -4.48 -6.94
N GLY A 320 5.76 -4.13 -7.50
CA GLY A 320 6.98 -3.75 -6.78
C GLY A 320 7.43 -2.36 -7.21
N GLU A 321 7.74 -1.50 -6.24
CA GLU A 321 8.47 -0.24 -6.42
C GLU A 321 9.57 -0.21 -5.35
N ALA A 322 10.77 0.25 -5.71
CA ALA A 322 11.94 0.38 -4.83
C ALA A 322 12.35 1.86 -4.70
N PRO A 323 13.00 2.28 -3.61
CA PRO A 323 13.72 3.55 -3.54
C PRO A 323 15.26 3.36 -3.49
N GLY A 324 16.01 4.17 -4.24
CA GLY A 324 17.46 4.32 -4.13
C GLY A 324 17.90 5.76 -3.85
N GLY A 325 19.17 5.91 -3.41
CA GLY A 325 19.93 7.16 -3.53
C GLY A 325 20.93 7.47 -2.40
N VAL A 326 22.23 7.21 -2.64
CA VAL A 326 23.49 8.01 -2.44
C VAL A 326 24.60 7.25 -3.22
N PRO A 327 25.74 7.78 -3.76
CA PRO A 327 26.52 8.99 -3.38
C PRO A 327 27.16 9.80 -4.54
N LEU A 328 27.94 10.85 -4.23
CA LEU A 328 29.31 11.06 -4.73
C LEU A 328 29.97 12.28 -4.08
N ASP A 329 31.12 12.04 -3.44
CA ASP A 329 32.13 13.02 -3.05
C ASP A 329 32.88 13.53 -4.29
N GLN A 330 33.27 14.80 -4.25
CA GLN A 330 34.10 15.46 -5.25
C GLN A 330 35.49 15.71 -4.62
N GLU A 331 36.54 15.20 -5.25
CA GLU A 331 37.93 15.47 -4.87
C GLU A 331 38.31 16.93 -5.16
N ASP A 332 38.97 17.59 -4.21
CA ASP A 332 40.07 18.52 -4.52
C ASP A 332 41.08 18.65 -3.34
N ARG A 333 42.31 18.20 -3.63
CA ARG A 333 43.66 18.63 -3.18
C ARG A 333 43.98 18.97 -1.71
N GLY A 334 44.95 18.18 -1.19
CA GLY A 334 46.23 18.65 -0.63
C GLY A 334 46.28 18.97 0.88
N ASP A 335 47.00 18.20 1.69
CA ASP A 335 48.35 18.55 2.16
C ASP A 335 48.92 17.45 3.09
N GLU A 336 50.24 17.50 3.24
CA GLU A 336 51.24 16.56 3.76
C GLU A 336 51.07 15.99 5.20
N GLY A 337 51.74 14.86 5.46
CA GLY A 337 52.00 14.37 6.84
C GLY A 337 52.45 12.91 6.96
N GLN A 338 53.74 12.65 6.70
CA GLN A 338 54.47 11.40 6.97
C GLN A 338 54.60 11.08 8.48
N GLN A 339 54.65 9.78 8.79
CA GLN A 339 55.37 9.04 9.87
C GLN A 339 54.61 7.70 10.07
N ASP A 340 55.03 6.53 9.61
CA ASP A 340 56.27 5.74 9.75
C ASP A 340 56.50 5.14 11.15
N GLU A 341 57.02 3.90 11.14
CA GLU A 341 57.32 2.95 12.26
C GLU A 341 56.13 2.11 12.79
N GLY A 342 56.20 0.78 13.00
CA GLY A 342 57.29 -0.20 12.99
C GLY A 342 57.06 -1.28 14.09
N ASN A 343 57.47 -2.53 13.82
CA ASN A 343 57.58 -3.73 14.68
C ASN A 343 56.30 -4.47 15.14
N GLU A 344 56.11 -5.78 14.91
CA GLU A 344 56.94 -7.01 15.06
C GLU A 344 57.16 -7.51 16.50
N ASP A 345 56.66 -8.75 16.70
CA ASP A 345 57.21 -9.90 17.45
C ASP A 345 56.84 -10.25 18.91
N ALA A 346 56.47 -11.55 19.02
CA ALA A 346 56.92 -12.58 19.96
C ALA A 346 55.99 -13.07 21.11
N GLU A 347 55.59 -14.35 20.94
CA GLU A 347 55.64 -15.48 21.88
C GLU A 347 55.02 -15.40 23.30
N ALA A 348 54.10 -16.34 23.61
CA ALA A 348 54.44 -17.56 24.36
C ALA A 348 53.18 -18.36 24.80
N VAL A 349 53.23 -19.67 24.57
CA VAL A 349 52.29 -20.73 25.00
C VAL A 349 52.90 -21.45 26.23
N PRO A 350 52.10 -21.89 27.21
CA PRO A 350 51.84 -23.33 27.39
C PRO A 350 50.36 -23.58 27.77
N GLY A 351 49.66 -24.64 27.35
CA GLY A 351 50.05 -26.02 27.19
C GLY A 351 49.44 -26.87 28.32
N ARG A 352 48.32 -27.55 28.08
CA ARG A 352 48.04 -28.97 28.42
C ARG A 352 46.56 -29.34 28.27
N GLN A 353 46.30 -30.21 27.30
CA GLN A 353 45.08 -30.98 27.10
C GLN A 353 45.05 -32.18 28.07
N GLY A 354 43.90 -32.43 28.69
CA GLY A 354 43.58 -33.67 29.39
C GLY A 354 42.39 -34.35 28.72
N CYS A 355 42.62 -35.51 28.11
CA CYS A 355 41.60 -36.35 27.48
C CYS A 355 40.97 -37.35 28.48
N SER A 356 39.64 -37.28 28.59
CA SER A 356 38.67 -38.36 28.37
C SER A 356 38.75 -39.72 29.11
N ARG A 357 37.74 -39.99 29.97
CA ARG A 357 36.75 -41.12 29.95
C ARG A 357 36.09 -41.29 31.34
N PRO A 358 34.77 -41.57 31.45
CA PRO A 358 34.22 -42.95 31.34
C PRO A 358 32.80 -42.98 30.69
N PRO A 359 32.13 -44.13 30.41
CA PRO A 359 31.54 -45.03 31.43
C PRO A 359 31.56 -46.55 31.10
N ARG A 360 31.46 -47.38 32.14
CA ARG A 360 31.15 -48.83 32.05
C ARG A 360 29.68 -49.09 32.40
N ALA A 361 29.12 -50.09 31.74
CA ALA A 361 27.71 -50.45 31.71
C ALA A 361 27.23 -51.28 32.93
N GLY A 362 25.93 -51.14 33.26
CA GLY A 362 24.96 -52.25 33.19
C GLY A 362 24.62 -53.08 34.45
N ARG A 363 23.43 -52.78 35.02
CA ARG A 363 22.31 -53.66 35.49
C ARG A 363 22.52 -54.64 36.68
N PRO A 364 21.45 -55.23 37.27
CA PRO A 364 20.07 -54.75 37.50
C PRO A 364 19.53 -55.02 38.94
N ARG A 365 18.54 -54.25 39.40
CA ARG A 365 17.22 -54.69 39.88
C ARG A 365 16.38 -53.47 40.27
#